data_AF-A0A2V5RCS5-F1
#
_entry.id   AF-A0A2V5RCS5-F1
#
_cell.length_a   1.000
_cell.length_b   1.000
_cell.length_c   1.000
_cell.angle_alpha   90.00
_cell.angle_beta   90.00
_cell.angle_gamma   90.00
#
_symmetry.space_group_name_H-M   'P 1'
#
loop_
_entity.id
_entity.type
_entity.pdbx_description
1 polymer ?
#
loop_
_entity_poly.entity_id
_entity_poly.type
_entity_poly.pdbx_seq_one_letter_code
_entity_poly.pdbx_strand_id
1 'polypeptide(L)'
;MVLMHSKTTPRVTGNIALGAFAGTGITTANNVICISASGENVSDSCYISGIFGSTSSGGTAVFVNSGGKPGITTWSRRFKEESKPMERASEALLALKPVTFRYKKGLIRQTNHSLDWWPKTWKK
;
A
#
# COMPACT_ATOMS: atom_id res chain seq x y z
N MET A 1 -20.45 -17.38 -17.32
CA MET A 1 -20.54 -16.25 -18.29
C MET A 1 -19.54 -15.19 -17.85
N VAL A 2 -18.33 -15.19 -18.43
CA VAL A 2 -17.30 -14.17 -18.15
C VAL A 2 -17.60 -13.00 -19.06
N LEU A 3 -18.15 -11.91 -18.52
CA LEU A 3 -18.51 -10.73 -19.29
C LEU A 3 -17.33 -9.75 -19.28
N MET A 4 -16.45 -9.88 -20.27
CA MET A 4 -15.46 -8.85 -20.59
C MET A 4 -16.19 -7.66 -21.21
N HIS A 5 -16.42 -6.61 -20.43
CA HIS A 5 -17.03 -5.37 -20.93
C HIS A 5 -15.94 -4.36 -21.28
N SER A 6 -15.68 -4.15 -22.58
CA SER A 6 -15.06 -2.91 -23.04
C SER A 6 -16.16 -1.85 -23.17
N LYS A 7 -16.16 -0.83 -22.30
CA LYS A 7 -17.00 0.36 -22.49
C LYS A 7 -16.34 1.25 -23.54
N THR A 8 -16.68 1.07 -24.81
CA THR A 8 -16.21 1.93 -25.91
C THR A 8 -17.16 3.11 -26.10
N THR A 9 -16.96 4.19 -25.33
CA THR A 9 -17.30 5.56 -25.77
C THR A 9 -16.09 6.15 -26.50
N PRO A 10 -16.25 7.06 -27.48
CA PRO A 10 -15.19 7.45 -28.44
C PRO A 10 -13.95 8.15 -27.85
N ARG A 11 -13.79 8.21 -26.54
CA ARG A 11 -12.61 8.69 -25.81
C ARG A 11 -12.11 7.73 -24.71
N VAL A 12 -12.75 6.57 -24.57
CA VAL A 12 -12.48 5.57 -23.53
C VAL A 12 -12.02 4.25 -24.16
N THR A 13 -10.77 3.85 -23.91
CA THR A 13 -10.09 2.72 -24.55
C THR A 13 -9.14 2.03 -23.57
N GLY A 14 -8.93 0.72 -23.76
CA GLY A 14 -7.87 -0.02 -23.07
C GLY A 14 -8.21 -0.55 -21.66
N ASN A 15 -9.46 -0.43 -21.22
CA ASN A 15 -9.86 -0.91 -19.90
C ASN A 15 -10.11 -2.43 -19.89
N ILE A 16 -9.70 -3.09 -18.81
CA ILE A 16 -9.89 -4.53 -18.58
C ILE A 16 -10.67 -4.69 -17.28
N ALA A 17 -11.86 -5.30 -17.35
CA ALA A 17 -12.70 -5.55 -16.17
C ALA A 17 -13.05 -7.04 -16.07
N LEU A 18 -12.73 -7.64 -14.92
CA LEU A 18 -12.93 -9.07 -14.66
C LEU A 18 -13.64 -9.28 -13.32
N GLY A 19 -14.81 -9.93 -13.35
CA GLY A 19 -15.60 -10.28 -12.16
C GLY A 19 -16.84 -9.42 -11.95
N ALA A 20 -17.63 -9.75 -10.92
CA ALA A 20 -18.83 -8.99 -10.58
C ALA A 20 -18.47 -7.57 -10.11
N PHE A 21 -19.22 -6.58 -10.60
CA PHE A 21 -18.99 -5.15 -10.33
C PHE A 21 -17.62 -4.60 -10.76
N ALA A 22 -16.86 -5.35 -11.57
CA ALA A 22 -15.55 -4.89 -12.01
C ALA A 22 -15.66 -3.68 -12.96
N GLY A 23 -14.91 -2.62 -12.69
CA GLY A 23 -14.82 -1.44 -13.56
C GLY A 23 -16.08 -0.56 -13.60
N THR A 24 -17.02 -0.72 -12.67
CA THR A 24 -18.25 0.10 -12.61
C THR A 24 -17.98 1.57 -12.34
N GLY A 25 -16.88 1.89 -11.64
CA GLY A 25 -16.44 3.26 -11.34
C GLY A 25 -15.76 3.98 -12.51
N ILE A 26 -15.49 3.29 -13.61
CA ILE A 26 -14.78 3.86 -14.76
C ILE A 26 -15.79 4.49 -15.73
N THR A 27 -15.62 5.79 -16.00
CA THR A 27 -16.50 6.58 -16.88
C THR A 27 -15.74 7.20 -18.05
N THR A 28 -14.59 7.82 -17.80
CA THR A 28 -13.77 8.52 -18.81
C THR A 28 -12.29 8.11 -18.83
N ALA A 29 -11.85 7.29 -17.87
CA ALA A 29 -10.46 6.86 -17.75
C ALA A 29 -10.09 5.73 -18.72
N ASN A 30 -8.81 5.68 -19.07
CA ASN A 30 -8.22 4.74 -20.03
C ASN A 30 -7.21 3.82 -19.36
N ASN A 31 -6.95 2.66 -19.96
CA ASN A 31 -5.95 1.71 -19.49
C ASN A 31 -6.11 1.30 -18.01
N VAL A 32 -7.37 1.17 -17.55
CA VAL A 32 -7.68 0.76 -16.18
C VAL A 32 -7.93 -0.73 -16.11
N ILE A 33 -7.20 -1.43 -15.24
CA ILE A 33 -7.38 -2.86 -14.98
C ILE A 33 -8.14 -3.04 -13.66
N CYS A 34 -9.25 -3.75 -13.68
CA CYS A 34 -10.10 -4.02 -12.52
C CYS A 34 -10.36 -5.52 -12.40
N ILE A 35 -9.96 -6.10 -11.27
CA ILE A 35 -10.22 -7.52 -10.94
C ILE A 35 -11.05 -7.56 -9.65
N SER A 36 -12.31 -7.95 -9.80
CA SER A 36 -13.32 -7.99 -8.74
C SER A 36 -13.43 -6.68 -7.94
N ALA A 37 -13.13 -5.54 -8.58
CA ALA A 37 -13.08 -4.22 -7.96
C ALA A 37 -13.79 -3.20 -8.86
N SER A 38 -14.55 -2.27 -8.25
CA SER A 38 -15.22 -1.19 -8.99
C SER A 38 -14.25 -0.33 -9.81
N GLY A 39 -13.02 -0.18 -9.31
CA GLY A 39 -12.03 0.74 -9.85
C GLY A 39 -12.41 2.20 -9.60
N GLU A 40 -11.46 3.08 -9.87
CA GLU A 40 -11.67 4.52 -9.89
C GLU A 40 -11.52 5.06 -11.31
N ASN A 41 -12.05 6.25 -11.57
CA ASN A 41 -11.95 6.91 -12.86
C ASN A 41 -10.57 7.59 -13.04
N VAL A 42 -9.49 6.82 -12.92
CA VAL A 42 -8.10 7.27 -13.03
C VAL A 42 -7.37 6.42 -14.07
N SER A 43 -6.80 7.04 -15.11
CA SER A 43 -6.11 6.29 -16.17
C SER A 43 -4.84 5.59 -15.67
N ASP A 44 -4.42 4.55 -16.39
CA ASP A 44 -3.17 3.80 -16.14
C ASP A 44 -3.07 3.24 -14.71
N SER A 45 -4.19 2.73 -14.21
CA SER A 45 -4.33 2.23 -12.84
C SER A 45 -4.77 0.77 -12.81
N CYS A 46 -4.44 0.08 -11.72
CA CYS A 46 -4.80 -1.32 -11.51
C CYS A 46 -5.41 -1.51 -10.12
N TYR A 47 -6.62 -2.07 -10.08
CA TYR A 47 -7.38 -2.34 -8.86
C TYR A 47 -7.71 -3.82 -8.77
N ILE A 48 -7.24 -4.46 -7.71
CA ILE A 48 -7.51 -5.88 -7.42
C ILE A 48 -8.08 -5.97 -6.01
N SER A 49 -9.33 -6.43 -5.89
CA SER A 49 -9.97 -6.61 -4.60
C SER A 49 -9.34 -7.78 -3.83
N GLY A 50 -9.37 -7.71 -2.50
CA GLY A 50 -8.85 -8.75 -1.61
C GLY A 50 -7.33 -8.75 -1.39
N ILE A 51 -6.59 -7.81 -1.97
CA ILE A 51 -5.14 -7.65 -1.69
C ILE A 51 -4.90 -6.75 -0.48
N PHE A 52 -5.53 -5.58 -0.43
CA PHE A 52 -5.30 -4.62 0.66
C PHE A 52 -5.86 -5.15 1.99
N GLY A 53 -5.03 -5.12 3.04
CA GLY A 53 -5.39 -5.62 4.38
C GLY A 53 -5.27 -7.15 4.54
N SER A 54 -5.03 -7.89 3.46
CA SER A 54 -4.77 -9.33 3.51
C SER A 54 -3.31 -9.60 3.81
N THR A 55 -2.96 -9.74 5.09
CA THR A 55 -1.59 -10.06 5.51
C THR A 55 -1.28 -11.53 5.25
N SER A 56 -0.27 -11.82 4.42
CA SER A 56 0.30 -13.16 4.30
C SER A 56 1.40 -13.33 5.35
N SER A 57 1.18 -14.19 6.35
CA SER A 57 2.14 -14.45 7.42
C SER A 57 3.39 -15.23 6.95
N GLY A 58 3.38 -15.77 5.73
CA GLY A 58 4.50 -16.50 5.13
C GLY A 58 4.88 -16.04 3.72
N GLY A 59 4.40 -14.87 3.27
CA GLY A 59 4.68 -14.34 1.93
C GLY A 59 5.94 -13.47 1.87
N THR A 60 6.62 -13.48 0.73
CA THR A 60 7.74 -12.55 0.44
C THR A 60 7.19 -11.21 -0.07
N ALA A 61 7.74 -10.10 0.43
CA ALA A 61 7.41 -8.77 -0.09
C ALA A 61 7.77 -8.65 -1.59
N VAL A 62 6.80 -8.20 -2.39
CA VAL A 62 6.96 -7.96 -3.83
C VAL A 62 7.06 -6.46 -4.07
N PHE A 63 8.10 -6.07 -4.81
CA PHE A 63 8.37 -4.71 -5.27
C PHE A 63 8.04 -4.61 -6.75
N VAL A 64 7.62 -3.44 -7.20
CA VAL A 64 7.34 -3.17 -8.62
C VAL A 64 8.48 -2.31 -9.16
N ASN A 65 9.14 -2.76 -10.23
CA ASN A 65 10.22 -1.99 -10.87
C ASN A 65 9.65 -0.92 -11.82
N SER A 66 10.51 -0.05 -12.36
CA SER A 66 10.11 1.02 -13.28
C SER A 66 9.47 0.52 -14.58
N GLY A 67 9.67 -0.75 -14.93
CA GLY A 67 9.00 -1.41 -16.05
C GLY A 67 7.65 -2.04 -15.70
N GLY A 68 7.10 -1.80 -14.50
CA GLY A 68 5.82 -2.32 -14.05
C GLY A 68 5.82 -3.82 -13.72
N LYS A 69 7.00 -4.45 -13.62
CA LYS A 69 7.11 -5.89 -13.32
C LYS A 69 7.24 -6.11 -11.81
N PRO A 70 6.40 -6.97 -11.21
CA PRO A 70 6.59 -7.41 -9.85
C PRO A 70 7.87 -8.25 -9.74
N GLY A 71 8.63 -8.04 -8.67
CA GLY A 71 9.84 -8.78 -8.33
C GLY A 71 10.05 -8.81 -6.82
N ILE A 72 10.84 -9.75 -6.33
CA ILE A 72 11.22 -9.82 -4.91
C ILE A 72 12.60 -9.23 -4.72
N THR A 73 12.89 -8.60 -3.58
CA THR A 73 14.27 -8.24 -3.26
C THR A 73 15.07 -9.52 -3.07
N THR A 74 16.09 -9.73 -3.90
CA THR A 74 17.02 -10.85 -3.76
C THR A 74 17.97 -10.60 -2.58
N TRP A 75 17.57 -10.96 -1.37
CA TRP A 75 18.51 -11.05 -0.25
C TRP A 75 19.17 -12.44 -0.22
N SER A 76 20.02 -12.71 -1.21
CA SER A 76 20.87 -13.92 -1.18
C SER A 76 22.29 -13.53 -0.80
N ARG A 77 22.87 -14.23 0.17
CA ARG A 77 24.31 -14.15 0.46
C ARG A 77 25.16 -14.50 -0.77
N ARG A 78 24.62 -15.27 -1.72
CA ARG A 78 25.33 -15.63 -2.97
C ARG A 78 25.49 -14.46 -3.95
N PHE A 79 24.75 -13.36 -3.77
CA PHE A 79 24.82 -12.17 -4.62
C PHE A 79 25.32 -10.92 -3.86
N LYS A 80 25.90 -11.11 -2.66
CA LYS A 80 26.53 -10.03 -1.89
C LYS A 80 27.98 -10.40 -1.63
N GLU A 81 28.90 -9.58 -2.12
CA GLU A 81 30.33 -9.68 -1.79
C GLU A 81 30.59 -9.04 -0.42
N GLU A 82 31.61 -9.54 0.30
CA GLU A 82 32.08 -9.00 1.59
C GLU A 82 31.09 -9.02 2.77
N SER A 83 30.36 -10.12 2.98
CA SER A 83 29.63 -10.33 4.24
C SER A 83 30.59 -10.63 5.41
N LYS A 84 31.31 -9.62 5.89
CA LYS A 84 32.25 -9.71 7.02
C LYS A 84 31.62 -9.16 8.31
N PRO A 85 32.04 -9.62 9.50
CA PRO A 85 31.66 -9.01 10.76
C PRO A 85 32.04 -7.52 10.78
N MET A 86 31.15 -6.65 11.28
CA MET A 86 31.35 -5.19 11.29
C MET A 86 32.42 -4.69 12.28
N GLU A 87 33.09 -5.59 13.01
CA GLU A 87 34.16 -5.32 13.98
C GLU A 87 33.88 -4.04 14.81
N ARG A 88 34.78 -3.04 14.80
CA ARG A 88 34.67 -1.82 15.62
C ARG A 88 33.44 -0.96 15.35
N ALA A 89 32.83 -1.04 14.16
CA ALA A 89 31.58 -0.31 13.88
C ALA A 89 30.40 -0.86 14.70
N SER A 90 30.47 -2.12 15.14
CA SER A 90 29.45 -2.71 16.00
C SER A 90 29.48 -2.14 17.43
N GLU A 91 30.64 -1.68 17.91
CA GLU A 91 30.80 -1.18 19.28
C GLU A 91 30.01 0.12 19.51
N ALA A 92 30.01 1.01 18.51
CA ALA A 92 29.22 2.25 18.55
C ALA A 92 27.71 1.97 18.55
N LEU A 93 27.25 0.92 17.86
CA LEU A 93 25.85 0.48 17.87
C LEU A 93 25.46 -0.12 19.23
N LEU A 94 26.35 -0.88 19.86
CA LEU A 94 26.13 -1.46 21.20
C LEU A 94 26.18 -0.40 22.32
N ALA A 95 26.84 0.74 22.07
CA ALA A 95 26.86 1.88 22.97
C ALA A 95 25.58 2.73 22.94
N LEU A 96 24.70 2.53 21.94
CA LEU A 96 23.41 3.23 21.88
C LEU A 96 22.51 2.78 23.03
N LYS A 97 22.11 3.71 23.89
CA LYS A 97 21.15 3.48 24.95
C LYS A 97 19.74 3.72 24.39
N PRO A 98 18.86 2.71 24.32
CA PRO A 98 17.49 2.92 23.89
C PRO A 98 16.80 3.90 24.87
N VAL A 99 16.20 4.96 24.32
CA VAL A 99 15.45 5.95 25.10
C VAL A 99 13.98 5.93 24.70
N THR A 100 13.11 5.99 25.70
CA THR A 100 11.68 6.22 25.50
C THR A 100 11.42 7.72 25.49
N PHE A 101 10.84 8.24 24.40
CA PHE A 101 10.44 9.65 24.31
C PHE A 101 8.93 9.77 24.13
N ARG A 102 8.37 10.90 24.57
CA ARG A 102 6.98 11.30 24.27
C ARG A 102 7.02 12.58 23.44
N TYR A 103 6.21 12.65 22.38
CA TYR A 103 6.06 13.87 21.60
C TYR A 103 5.47 14.99 22.47
N LYS A 104 5.97 16.22 22.30
CA LYS A 104 5.37 17.41 22.92
C LYS A 104 3.95 17.59 22.36
N LYS A 105 2.96 17.75 23.24
CA LYS A 105 1.57 18.05 22.85
C LYS A 105 1.57 19.36 22.05
N GLY A 106 1.15 19.28 20.78
CA GLY A 106 1.10 20.43 19.86
C GLY A 106 1.81 20.22 18.52
N LEU A 107 2.68 19.20 18.37
CA LEU A 107 3.37 18.93 17.08
C LEU A 107 2.57 18.04 16.11
N ILE A 108 1.46 17.46 16.55
CA ILE A 108 0.54 16.70 15.70
C ILE A 108 -0.75 17.50 15.65
N ARG A 109 -1.05 18.10 14.49
CA ARG A 109 -2.32 18.75 14.21
C ARG A 109 -3.39 17.65 14.12
N GLN A 110 -4.03 17.34 15.24
CA GLN A 110 -5.22 16.49 15.24
C GLN A 110 -6.36 17.31 14.63
N THR A 111 -6.83 16.95 13.45
CA THR A 111 -8.10 17.45 12.92
C THR A 111 -9.22 16.84 13.75
N ASN A 112 -9.96 17.72 14.41
CA ASN A 112 -11.02 17.42 15.36
C ASN A 112 -12.10 16.51 14.73
N HIS A 113 -12.20 15.27 15.21
CA HIS A 113 -13.52 14.64 15.35
C HIS A 113 -13.90 14.68 16.83
N SER A 114 -15.14 15.12 17.06
CA SER A 114 -15.74 15.56 18.31
C SER A 114 -15.35 14.74 19.54
N LEU A 115 -15.03 15.44 20.64
CA LEU A 115 -14.68 14.92 21.96
C LEU A 115 -15.92 14.38 22.71
N ASP A 116 -16.69 13.50 22.07
CA ASP A 116 -17.95 12.98 22.62
C ASP A 116 -17.78 11.74 23.51
N TRP A 117 -16.54 11.31 23.77
CA TRP A 117 -16.29 10.09 24.54
C TRP A 117 -16.09 10.33 26.05
N TRP A 118 -15.78 11.53 26.56
CA TRP A 118 -15.43 11.65 27.99
C TRP A 118 -16.63 11.43 28.96
N PRO A 119 -16.45 10.64 30.05
CA PRO A 119 -17.50 10.45 31.06
C PRO A 119 -17.89 11.76 31.75
N LYS A 120 -19.20 12.05 31.82
CA LYS A 120 -19.77 13.31 32.32
C LYS A 120 -19.65 13.55 33.83
N THR A 121 -18.91 12.73 34.57
CA THR A 121 -18.67 12.94 36.01
C THR A 121 -17.60 13.99 36.31
N TRP A 122 -17.02 14.59 35.27
CA TRP A 122 -16.10 15.74 35.37
C TRP A 122 -16.71 17.03 34.80
N LYS A 123 -18.05 17.12 34.80
CA LYS A 123 -18.77 18.41 34.78
C LYS A 123 -19.56 18.54 36.08
N LYS A 124 -18.84 18.96 37.13
CA LYS A 124 -19.24 19.10 38.53
C LYS A 124 -19.53 17.80 39.28
#